data_AF-A0A7K9DJ12-F1
#
_entry.id   AF-A0A7K9DJ12-F1
#
_cell.length_a   1.000
_cell.length_b   1.000
_cell.length_c   1.000
_cell.angle_alpha   90.00
_cell.angle_beta   90.00
_cell.angle_gamma   90.00
#
_symmetry.space_group_name_H-M   'P 1'
#
loop_
_entity.id
_entity.type
_entity.pdbx_description
1 polymer ?
#
loop_
_entity_poly.entity_id
_entity_poly.type
_entity_poly.pdbx_seq_one_letter_code
_entity_poly.pdbx_strand_id
1 'polypeptide(L)' 'LPRQKNPLYNAGAFRFELTFPSGYPMAPPRATLRTPIYHPGVDPQGGVCQPLTDPQHWSVTTRAIDGECGG' A
#
# COMPACT_ATOMS: atom_id res chain seq x y z
N LEU A 1 16.51 -24.02 -5.29
CA LEU A 1 15.20 -24.09 -5.98
C LEU A 1 15.11 -22.87 -6.90
N PRO A 2 14.88 -23.02 -8.22
CA PRO A 2 14.76 -21.87 -9.10
C PRO A 2 13.54 -21.05 -8.66
N ARG A 3 13.75 -19.77 -8.36
CA ARG A 3 12.68 -18.84 -8.00
C ARG A 3 11.63 -18.86 -9.10
N GLN A 4 10.42 -19.28 -8.76
CA GLN A 4 9.30 -19.45 -9.70
C GLN A 4 9.05 -18.11 -10.41
N LYS A 5 9.38 -18.04 -11.70
CA LYS A 5 9.22 -16.85 -12.56
C LYS A 5 7.78 -16.76 -13.13
N ASN A 6 6.78 -17.03 -12.30
CA ASN A 6 5.39 -16.82 -12.68
C ASN A 6 4.78 -15.85 -11.67
N PRO A 7 4.70 -14.54 -11.99
CA PRO A 7 4.23 -13.55 -11.04
C PRO A 7 2.75 -13.82 -10.76
N LEU A 8 2.42 -13.98 -9.46
CA LEU A 8 1.06 -14.22 -8.96
C LEU A 8 0.08 -13.11 -9.32
N TYR A 9 0.60 -11.90 -9.52
CA TYR A 9 -0.14 -10.76 -10.02
C TYR A 9 0.34 -10.44 -11.43
N ASN A 10 -0.61 -10.21 -12.33
CA ASN A 10 -0.33 -9.73 -13.67
C ASN A 10 0.53 -8.45 -13.61
N ALA A 11 1.47 -8.30 -14.54
CA ALA A 11 2.37 -7.14 -14.63
C ALA A 11 1.65 -5.82 -15.03
N GLY A 12 0.33 -5.75 -14.85
CA GLY A 12 -0.47 -4.56 -15.10
C GLY A 12 -0.35 -3.54 -13.96
N ALA A 13 -0.88 -2.35 -14.18
CA ALA A 13 -0.92 -1.30 -13.16
C ALA A 13 -2.05 -1.54 -12.14
N PHE A 14 -1.74 -1.30 -10.86
CA PHE A 14 -2.72 -1.25 -9.78
C PHE A 14 -3.20 0.18 -9.57
N ARG A 15 -4.51 0.35 -9.37
CA ARG A 15 -5.12 1.66 -9.11
C ARG A 15 -5.39 1.81 -7.62
N PHE A 16 -4.74 2.78 -7.00
CA PHE A 16 -4.99 3.16 -5.61
C PHE A 16 -5.75 4.48 -5.52
N GLU A 17 -6.57 4.60 -4.49
CA GLU A 17 -7.20 5.83 -4.04
C GLU A 17 -6.64 6.19 -2.67
N LEU A 18 -6.20 7.43 -2.51
CA LEU A 18 -5.69 7.96 -1.24
C LEU A 18 -6.68 8.98 -0.70
N THR A 19 -7.12 8.76 0.53
CA THR A 19 -8.00 9.66 1.26
C THR A 19 -7.26 10.23 2.46
N PHE A 20 -7.11 11.55 2.48
CA PHE A 20 -6.42 12.26 3.54
C PHE A 20 -7.42 12.71 4.61
N PRO A 21 -7.24 12.32 5.89
CA PRO A 21 -8.10 12.79 6.96
C PRO A 21 -7.83 14.28 7.25
N SER A 22 -8.77 14.94 7.96
CA SER A 22 -8.60 16.35 8.40
C SER A 22 -7.39 16.57 9.29
N GLY A 23 -6.95 15.53 10.02
CA GLY A 23 -5.76 15.56 10.87
C GLY A 23 -4.45 15.25 10.14
N TYR A 24 -4.42 15.18 8.81
CA TYR A 24 -3.18 15.01 8.06
C TYR A 24 -2.29 16.27 8.18
N PRO A 25 -0.95 16.15 8.35
CA PRO A 25 -0.14 14.93 8.33
C PRO A 25 0.01 14.19 9.67
N MET A 26 -0.62 14.63 10.75
CA MET A 26 -0.47 14.01 12.08
C MET A 26 -1.09 12.61 12.14
N ALA A 27 -2.09 12.35 11.29
CA ALA A 27 -2.61 11.00 11.01
C ALA A 27 -2.26 10.58 9.57
N PRO A 28 -2.02 9.29 9.31
CA PRO A 28 -1.70 8.80 7.97
C PRO A 28 -2.88 8.94 6.99
N PRO A 29 -2.61 8.91 5.68
CA PRO A 29 -3.66 8.73 4.69
C PRO A 29 -4.24 7.31 4.78
N ARG A 30 -5.49 7.14 4.34
CA ARG A 30 -6.04 5.82 4.04
C ARG A 30 -5.80 5.49 2.58
N ALA A 31 -5.36 4.28 2.28
CA ALA A 31 -5.25 3.79 0.91
C ALA A 31 -6.29 2.70 0.64
N THR A 32 -6.94 2.79 -0.51
CA THR A 32 -7.87 1.78 -1.02
C THR A 32 -7.42 1.33 -2.39
N LEU A 33 -7.16 0.04 -2.55
CA LEU A 33 -6.88 -0.59 -3.82
C LEU A 33 -8.20 -0.81 -4.57
N ARG A 34 -8.35 -0.14 -5.71
CA ARG A 34 -9.53 -0.25 -6.57
C ARG A 34 -9.43 -1.39 -7.58
N THR A 35 -8.21 -1.87 -7.85
CA THR A 35 -8.02 -3.07 -8.68
C THR A 35 -8.37 -4.32 -7.87
N PRO A 36 -9.39 -5.11 -8.26
CA PRO A 36 -9.78 -6.30 -7.50
C PRO A 36 -8.67 -7.37 -7.56
N ILE A 37 -8.02 -7.63 -6.42
CA ILE A 37 -7.03 -8.69 -6.26
C ILE A 37 -7.14 -9.32 -4.87
N TYR A 38 -6.65 -10.54 -4.74
CA TYR A 38 -6.43 -11.17 -3.45
C TYR A 38 -4.99 -10.91 -2.99
N HIS A 39 -4.79 -10.13 -1.93
CA HIS A 39 -3.47 -9.83 -1.38
C HIS A 39 -3.52 -9.81 0.16
N PRO A 40 -2.56 -10.40 0.89
CA PRO A 40 -2.61 -10.49 2.36
C PRO A 40 -2.72 -9.15 3.09
N GLY A 41 -2.18 -8.08 2.51
CA GLY A 41 -2.26 -6.71 3.02
C GLY A 41 -3.47 -5.91 2.52
N VAL A 42 -4.43 -6.54 1.84
CA VAL A 42 -5.63 -5.90 1.28
C VAL A 42 -6.88 -6.64 1.73
N ASP A 43 -7.79 -5.94 2.38
CA ASP A 43 -9.08 -6.50 2.80
C ASP A 43 -10.07 -6.67 1.62
N PRO A 44 -11.21 -7.38 1.80
CA PRO A 44 -12.18 -7.59 0.72
C PRO A 44 -12.82 -6.31 0.15
N GLN A 45 -12.74 -5.19 0.86
CA GLN A 45 -13.22 -3.88 0.42
C GLN A 45 -12.11 -3.06 -0.27
N GLY A 46 -10.90 -3.60 -0.37
CA GLY A 46 -9.73 -2.96 -0.96
C GLY A 46 -8.92 -2.13 0.03
N GLY A 47 -9.26 -2.13 1.33
CA GLY A 47 -8.51 -1.40 2.35
C GLY A 47 -7.09 -1.95 2.49
N VAL A 48 -6.10 -1.06 2.47
CA VAL A 48 -4.68 -1.42 2.50
C VAL A 48 -4.11 -1.24 3.90
N CYS A 49 -3.55 -2.30 4.47
CA CYS A 49 -2.87 -2.28 5.76
C CYS A 49 -1.35 -2.41 5.54
N GLN A 50 -0.66 -1.28 5.48
CA GLN A 50 0.79 -1.17 5.32
C GLN A 50 1.31 -0.09 6.29
N PRO A 51 2.61 -0.06 6.62
CA PRO A 51 3.16 0.95 7.54
C PRO A 51 2.82 2.41 7.18
N LEU A 52 2.68 2.71 5.88
CA LEU A 52 2.31 4.03 5.36
C LEU A 52 0.86 4.43 5.72
N THR A 53 -0.02 3.47 5.98
CA THR A 53 -1.45 3.68 6.29
C THR A 53 -1.78 3.37 7.75
N ASP A 54 -0.81 2.91 8.54
CA ASP A 54 -0.98 2.51 9.93
C ASP A 54 -0.53 3.61 10.91
N PRO A 55 -1.42 4.12 11.78
CA PRO A 55 -1.08 5.13 12.77
C PRO A 55 0.09 4.77 13.69
N GLN A 56 0.34 3.48 13.94
CA GLN A 56 1.45 3.06 14.81
C GLN A 56 2.82 3.21 14.16
N HIS A 57 2.89 3.13 12.84
CA HIS A 57 4.15 3.15 12.07
C HIS A 57 4.32 4.45 11.25
N TRP A 58 3.30 5.31 11.23
CA TRP A 58 3.30 6.57 10.53
C TRP A 58 4.12 7.65 11.25
N SER A 59 4.92 8.39 10.49
CA SER A 59 5.54 9.65 10.90
C SER A 59 5.11 10.77 9.96
N VAL A 60 5.02 12.00 10.46
CA VAL A 60 4.76 13.21 9.63
C VAL A 60 5.85 13.44 8.58
N THR A 61 7.01 12.80 8.75
CA THR A 61 8.14 12.83 7.83
C THR A 61 8.16 11.66 6.84
N THR A 62 7.26 10.69 6.96
CA THR A 62 7.18 9.53 6.07
C THR A 62 6.85 9.98 4.65
N ARG A 63 7.64 9.53 3.67
CA ARG A 63 7.40 9.83 2.25
C ARG A 63 6.87 8.60 1.53
N ALA A 64 6.00 8.83 0.55
CA ALA A 64 5.45 7.77 -0.29
C ALA A 64 6.52 7.03 -1.14
N ILE A 65 7.72 7.61 -1.25
CA ILE A 65 8.86 7.04 -1.98
C ILE A 65 9.82 6.24 -1.10
N ASP A 66 9.60 6.14 0.22
CA ASP A 66 10.51 5.43 1.13
C ASP A 66 10.44 3.88 0.96
N GLY A 67 9.86 3.40 -0.14
CA GLY A 67 10.12 2.07 -0.67
C GLY A 67 11.46 2.07 -1.40
N GLU A 68 12.57 1.89 -0.67
CA GLU A 68 13.80 1.40 -1.30
C GLU A 68 13.52 -0.01 -1.84
N CYS A 69 13.04 -0.10 -3.09
CA CYS A 69 13.37 -1.24 -3.94
C CYS A 69 14.86 -1.13 -4.28
N GLY A 70 15.71 -1.41 -3.30
CA GLY A 70 17.14 -1.54 -3.51
C GLY A 70 17.45 -2.80 -4.31
N GLY A 71 18.13 -2.60 -5.45
CA GLY A 71 19.13 -3.50 -6.05
C GLY A 71 18.74 -4.95 -6.33
#